data_AF-A0AAE3E0A8-F1
#
_entry.id   AF-A0AAE3E0A8-F1
#
_cell.length_a   1.000
_cell.length_b   1.000
_cell.length_c   1.000
_cell.angle_alpha   90.00
_cell.angle_beta   90.00
_cell.angle_gamma   90.00
#
_symmetry.space_group_name_H-M   'P 1'
#
loop_
_entity.id
_entity.type
_entity.pdbx_description
1 polymer ?
#
loop_
_entity_poly.entity_id
_entity_poly.type
_entity_poly.pdbx_seq_one_letter_code
_entity_poly.pdbx_strand_id
1 'polypeptide(L)'
;MLKIKFWRIENVLLMKVLEQGNEIKRGDFKFCASNGIKVTSISSPELTPAFINIRGRAKEYDDSIVPRECINAEEAKAMLARYIEAVKEYNTSLLRKSNDKDDIEIETVIAE
;
A
#
# COMPACT_ATOMS: atom_id res chain seq x y z
N MET A 1 -4.16 -6.52 -9.99
CA MET A 1 -3.90 -5.15 -9.48
C MET A 1 -3.89 -5.16 -7.95
N LEU A 2 -3.23 -4.19 -7.33
CA LEU A 2 -3.22 -4.01 -5.88
C LEU A 2 -4.18 -2.89 -5.47
N LYS A 3 -5.17 -3.21 -4.62
CA LYS A 3 -6.08 -2.20 -4.03
C LYS A 3 -5.87 -2.12 -2.53
N ILE A 4 -5.58 -0.92 -2.07
CA ILE A 4 -5.35 -0.62 -0.66
C ILE A 4 -6.18 0.61 -0.29
N LYS A 5 -6.94 0.50 0.79
CA LYS A 5 -7.58 1.63 1.43
C LYS A 5 -6.60 2.26 2.41
N PHE A 6 -6.26 3.52 2.18
CA PHE A 6 -5.56 4.35 3.15
C PHE A 6 -6.51 5.40 3.70
N TRP A 7 -6.36 5.71 4.99
CA TRP A 7 -6.98 6.87 5.61
C TRP A 7 -6.08 7.39 6.73
N ARG A 8 -6.33 8.63 7.16
CA ARG A 8 -5.57 9.32 8.18
C ARG A 8 -6.51 9.88 9.22
N ILE A 9 -6.10 9.85 10.48
CA ILE A 9 -6.75 10.52 11.60
C ILE A 9 -5.65 11.25 12.36
N GLU A 10 -5.65 12.58 12.30
CA GLU A 10 -4.55 13.42 12.84
C GLU A 10 -3.16 12.98 12.34
N ASN A 11 -2.31 12.51 13.26
CA ASN A 11 -0.96 11.99 13.00
C ASN A 11 -0.92 10.46 12.76
N VAL A 12 -2.06 9.78 12.79
CA VAL A 12 -2.15 8.32 12.60
C VAL A 12 -2.56 7.99 11.17
N LEU A 13 -1.80 7.10 10.52
CA LEU A 13 -2.13 6.50 9.24
C LEU A 13 -2.71 5.11 9.45
N LEU A 14 -3.73 4.79 8.67
CA LEU A 14 -4.40 3.51 8.70
C LEU A 14 -4.42 2.92 7.29
N MET A 15 -4.18 1.62 7.21
CA MET A 15 -4.16 0.86 5.96
C MET A 15 -5.00 -0.40 6.09
N LYS A 16 -5.79 -0.70 5.06
CA LYS A 16 -6.38 -2.01 4.85
C LYS A 16 -6.15 -2.45 3.41
N VAL A 17 -5.55 -3.63 3.23
CA VAL A 17 -5.46 -4.24 1.89
C VAL A 17 -6.84 -4.77 1.53
N LEU A 18 -7.37 -4.37 0.39
CA LEU A 18 -8.69 -4.80 -0.09
C LEU A 18 -8.53 -5.95 -1.09
N GLU A 19 -7.65 -5.77 -2.07
CA GLU A 19 -7.43 -6.71 -3.17
C GLU A 19 -5.94 -6.85 -3.47
N GLN A 20 -5.49 -8.08 -3.75
CA GLN A 20 -4.15 -8.39 -4.24
C GLN A 20 -4.27 -9.28 -5.46
N GLY A 21 -3.78 -8.79 -6.59
CA GLY A 21 -3.75 -9.56 -7.83
C GLY A 21 -2.79 -10.76 -7.76
N ASN A 22 -3.00 -11.71 -8.67
CA ASN A 22 -2.26 -12.98 -8.74
C ASN A 22 -0.77 -12.79 -9.06
N GLU A 23 -0.39 -11.66 -9.62
CA GLU A 23 1.00 -11.25 -9.85
C GLU A 23 1.81 -11.06 -8.56
N ILE A 24 1.13 -10.90 -7.42
CA ILE A 24 1.76 -10.74 -6.09
C ILE A 24 1.81 -12.10 -5.41
N LYS A 25 2.96 -12.76 -5.51
CA LYS A 25 3.19 -14.00 -4.77
C LYS A 25 3.29 -13.73 -3.28
N ARG A 26 2.37 -14.31 -2.50
CA ARG A 26 2.37 -14.17 -1.04
C ARG A 26 3.63 -14.75 -0.42
N GLY A 27 4.29 -13.97 0.42
CA GLY A 27 5.53 -14.37 1.11
C GLY A 27 6.81 -14.24 0.28
N ASP A 28 6.70 -13.82 -0.98
CA ASP A 28 7.79 -13.77 -1.94
C ASP A 28 7.50 -12.71 -3.02
N PHE A 29 7.25 -11.48 -2.58
CA PHE A 29 7.07 -10.35 -3.49
C PHE A 29 7.73 -9.09 -2.93
N LYS A 30 8.38 -8.35 -3.84
CA LYS A 30 9.03 -7.07 -3.55
C LYS A 30 9.01 -6.18 -4.79
N PHE A 31 8.52 -4.97 -4.61
CA PHE A 31 8.59 -3.87 -5.57
C PHE A 31 9.22 -2.66 -4.88
N CYS A 32 10.05 -1.90 -5.60
CA CYS A 32 10.64 -0.67 -5.09
C CYS A 32 10.16 0.47 -5.98
N ALA A 33 9.39 1.38 -5.40
CA ALA A 33 8.96 2.60 -6.09
C ALA A 33 10.13 3.58 -6.22
N SER A 34 10.02 4.48 -7.19
CA SER A 34 10.98 5.55 -7.46
C SER A 34 11.18 6.49 -6.26
N ASN A 35 10.15 6.68 -5.44
CA ASN A 35 10.21 7.49 -4.22
C ASN A 35 10.84 6.77 -3.00
N GLY A 36 11.42 5.59 -3.22
CA GLY A 36 12.16 4.79 -2.24
C GLY A 36 11.30 3.87 -1.36
N ILE A 37 9.97 3.97 -1.43
CA ILE A 37 9.06 3.07 -0.71
C ILE A 37 9.08 1.68 -1.36
N LYS A 38 9.18 0.66 -0.52
CA LYS A 38 9.12 -0.74 -0.95
C LYS A 38 7.76 -1.34 -0.64
N VAL A 39 7.09 -1.87 -1.65
CA VAL A 39 5.87 -2.66 -1.49
C VAL A 39 6.27 -4.13 -1.43
N THR A 40 6.00 -4.80 -0.31
CA THR A 40 6.43 -6.19 -0.08
C THR A 40 5.29 -7.08 0.36
N SER A 41 5.35 -8.37 0.06
CA SER A 41 4.48 -9.38 0.67
C SER A 41 5.36 -10.44 1.31
N ILE A 42 5.52 -10.39 2.64
CA ILE A 42 6.42 -11.31 3.37
C ILE A 42 5.65 -12.07 4.46
N SER A 43 5.22 -11.38 5.51
CA SER A 43 4.60 -11.99 6.71
C SER A 43 3.14 -11.57 6.83
N SER A 44 2.90 -10.37 7.32
CA SER A 44 1.60 -9.77 7.61
C SER A 44 1.58 -8.32 7.13
N PRO A 45 0.39 -7.73 6.93
CA PRO A 45 0.29 -6.31 6.63
C PRO A 45 0.98 -5.43 7.68
N GLU A 46 1.76 -4.44 7.24
CA GLU A 46 2.53 -3.53 8.10
C GLU A 46 2.84 -2.22 7.36
N LEU A 47 2.89 -1.10 8.08
CA LEU A 47 3.33 0.19 7.56
C LEU A 47 4.56 0.71 8.32
N THR A 48 5.61 1.03 7.59
CA THR A 48 6.82 1.67 8.12
C THR A 48 7.27 2.81 7.20
N PRO A 49 8.16 3.72 7.62
CA PRO A 49 8.62 4.82 6.76
C PRO A 49 9.21 4.38 5.41
N ALA A 50 9.72 3.15 5.31
CA ALA A 50 10.38 2.63 4.12
C ALA A 50 9.59 1.51 3.41
N PHE A 51 8.59 0.92 4.05
CA PHE A 51 7.89 -0.26 3.53
C PHE A 51 6.38 -0.20 3.71
N ILE A 52 5.67 -0.66 2.68
CA ILE A 52 4.28 -1.09 2.74
C ILE A 52 4.31 -2.62 2.63
N ASN A 53 4.13 -3.32 3.75
CA ASN A 53 3.96 -4.77 3.73
C ASN A 53 2.46 -5.04 3.53
N ILE A 54 2.11 -5.75 2.47
CA ILE A 54 0.73 -6.18 2.18
C ILE A 54 0.51 -7.61 2.71
N ARG A 55 -0.63 -8.25 2.39
CA ARG A 55 -0.94 -9.61 2.88
C ARG A 55 0.18 -10.56 2.47
N GLY A 56 0.78 -11.22 3.46
CA GLY A 56 1.95 -12.11 3.34
C GLY A 56 1.59 -13.56 3.63
N ARG A 57 2.50 -14.31 4.27
CA ARG A 57 2.26 -15.72 4.65
C ARG A 57 1.19 -15.90 5.73
N ALA A 58 1.05 -14.97 6.65
CA ALA A 58 0.12 -15.04 7.77
C ALA A 58 -1.28 -14.57 7.32
N LYS A 59 -2.13 -15.53 6.95
CA LYS A 59 -3.48 -15.28 6.39
C LYS A 59 -4.45 -14.75 7.43
N GLU A 60 -4.20 -15.03 8.71
CA GLU A 60 -5.01 -14.57 9.83
C GLU A 60 -5.06 -13.03 9.95
N TYR A 61 -4.14 -12.31 9.31
CA TYR A 61 -4.11 -10.84 9.29
C TYR A 61 -4.62 -10.22 7.99
N ASP A 62 -5.24 -10.99 7.09
CA ASP A 62 -5.64 -10.51 5.75
C ASP A 62 -6.68 -9.38 5.80
N ASP A 63 -7.51 -9.38 6.84
CA ASP A 63 -8.56 -8.39 7.06
C ASP A 63 -8.20 -7.31 8.08
N SER A 64 -6.96 -7.35 8.61
CA SER A 64 -6.47 -6.41 9.60
C SER A 64 -6.41 -4.98 9.08
N ILE A 65 -6.71 -4.04 9.98
CA ILE A 65 -6.41 -2.63 9.82
C ILE A 65 -5.06 -2.37 10.47
N VAL A 66 -4.14 -1.79 9.72
CA VAL A 66 -2.76 -1.53 10.15
C VAL A 66 -2.62 -0.06 10.50
N PRO A 67 -2.37 0.29 11.78
CA PRO A 67 -2.02 1.64 12.18
C PRO A 67 -0.52 1.91 12.00
N ARG A 68 -0.18 3.16 11.71
CA ARG A 68 1.15 3.74 11.88
C ARG A 68 1.00 5.14 12.48
N GLU A 69 1.58 5.35 13.65
CA GLU A 69 1.70 6.68 14.24
C GLU A 69 2.86 7.45 13.58
N CYS A 70 2.61 8.71 13.23
CA CYS A 70 3.60 9.67 12.82
C CYS A 70 3.85 10.68 13.94
N ILE A 71 4.94 11.44 13.86
CA ILE A 71 5.29 12.46 14.86
C ILE A 71 4.21 13.54 14.92
N ASN A 72 3.66 13.92 13.76
CA ASN A 72 2.61 14.94 13.66
C ASN A 72 1.75 14.74 12.40
N ALA A 73 0.71 15.57 12.28
CA ALA A 73 -0.23 15.53 11.16
C ALA A 73 0.43 15.84 9.79
N GLU A 74 1.44 16.72 9.75
CA GLU A 74 2.14 17.07 8.51
C GLU A 74 3.00 15.90 8.00
N GLU A 75 3.70 15.20 8.90
CA GLU A 75 4.42 13.97 8.55
C GLU A 75 3.45 12.90 8.08
N ALA A 76 2.32 12.72 8.77
CA ALA A 76 1.30 11.75 8.35
C ALA A 76 0.77 12.08 6.94
N LYS A 77 0.47 13.34 6.65
CA LYS A 77 0.03 13.80 5.33
C LYS A 77 1.09 13.54 4.25
N ALA A 78 2.36 13.88 4.51
CA ALA A 78 3.46 13.66 3.57
C ALA A 78 3.71 12.17 3.33
N MET A 79 3.68 11.35 4.38
CA MET A 79 3.87 9.91 4.28
C MET A 79 2.72 9.21 3.53
N LEU A 80 1.48 9.63 3.78
CA LEU A 80 0.32 9.14 3.03
C LEU A 80 0.48 9.36 1.53
N ALA A 81 0.88 10.56 1.11
CA ALA A 81 1.11 10.89 -0.30
C ALA A 81 2.16 9.96 -0.93
N ARG A 82 3.27 9.70 -0.23
CA ARG A 82 4.33 8.79 -0.69
C ARG A 82 3.85 7.34 -0.82
N TYR A 83 3.03 6.87 0.12
CA TYR A 83 2.47 5.51 0.04
C TYR A 83 1.50 5.36 -1.14
N ILE A 84 0.62 6.34 -1.34
CA ILE A 84 -0.31 6.36 -2.48
C ILE A 84 0.47 6.34 -3.80
N GLU A 85 1.50 7.17 -3.92
CA GLU A 85 2.36 7.22 -5.11
C GLU A 85 3.04 5.87 -5.38
N ALA A 86 3.56 5.20 -4.35
CA ALA A 86 4.22 3.91 -4.50
C ALA A 86 3.25 2.81 -5.01
N VAL A 87 2.01 2.80 -4.50
CA VAL A 87 0.97 1.87 -4.96
C VAL A 87 0.52 2.20 -6.40
N LYS A 88 0.38 3.49 -6.73
CA LYS A 88 0.13 3.97 -8.11
C LYS A 88 1.20 3.49 -9.08
N GLU A 89 2.46 3.69 -8.72
CA GLU A 89 3.60 3.31 -9.55
C GLU A 89 3.62 1.79 -9.79
N TYR A 90 3.39 1.00 -8.74
CA TYR A 90 3.29 -0.45 -8.85
C TYR A 90 2.18 -0.87 -9.83
N ASN A 91 0.95 -0.39 -9.62
CA ASN A 91 -0.19 -0.72 -10.50
C ASN A 91 0.06 -0.28 -11.94
N THR A 92 0.65 0.91 -12.14
CA THR A 92 1.05 1.39 -13.47
C THR A 92 2.10 0.49 -14.11
N SER A 93 3.05 -0.03 -13.33
CA SER A 93 4.08 -0.95 -13.82
C SER A 93 3.49 -2.29 -14.31
N LEU A 94 2.36 -2.71 -13.74
CA LEU A 94 1.62 -3.89 -14.21
C LEU A 94 0.92 -3.62 -15.54
N LEU A 95 0.24 -2.49 -15.66
CA LEU A 95 -0.42 -2.06 -16.91
C LEU A 95 0.56 -1.80 -18.06
N ARG A 96 1.85 -1.57 -17.79
CA ARG A 96 2.87 -1.54 -18.85
C ARG A 96 3.29 -2.95 -19.29
N LYS A 97 3.05 -3.96 -18.47
CA LYS A 97 3.36 -5.37 -18.77
C LYS A 97 2.19 -6.08 -19.44
N SER A 98 0.95 -5.71 -19.11
CA SER A 98 -0.26 -6.13 -19.82
C SER A 98 -0.63 -5.08 -20.85
N ASN A 99 -0.90 -5.43 -22.11
CA ASN A 99 -1.33 -4.45 -23.13
C ASN A 99 -2.73 -3.84 -22.88
N ASP A 100 -3.34 -4.10 -21.72
CA ASP A 100 -4.68 -3.67 -21.36
C ASP A 100 -4.66 -2.33 -20.61
N LYS A 101 -5.40 -1.35 -21.16
CA LYS A 101 -5.65 -0.04 -20.58
C LYS A 101 -6.83 -0.12 -19.61
N ASP A 102 -6.62 -0.66 -18.42
CA ASP A 102 -7.61 -0.54 -17.35
C ASP A 102 -7.26 0.63 -16.42
N ASP A 103 -8.24 1.50 -16.18
CA ASP A 103 -8.15 2.66 -15.31
C ASP A 103 -7.85 2.23 -13.86
N ILE A 104 -6.81 2.83 -13.27
CA ILE A 104 -6.39 2.52 -11.90
C ILE A 104 -7.35 3.19 -10.91
N GLU A 105 -8.37 2.47 -10.44
CA GLU A 105 -9.15 2.88 -9.26
C GLU A 105 -8.30 2.71 -7.98
N ILE A 106 -7.82 3.83 -7.44
CA ILE A 106 -7.31 3.89 -6.07
C ILE A 106 -8.32 4.67 -5.24
N GLU A 107 -9.12 3.92 -4.49
CA GLU A 107 -10.06 4.50 -3.54
C GLU A 107 -9.27 5.12 -2.37
N THR A 108 -9.08 6.43 -2.43
CA THR A 108 -8.42 7.21 -1.39
C THR A 108 -9.51 7.88 -0.56
N VAL A 109 -9.74 7.40 0.66
CA VAL A 109 -10.71 8.02 1.58
C VAL A 109 -9.94 8.96 2.51
N ILE A 110 -9.97 10.24 2.21
CA ILE A 110 -9.48 11.30 3.09
C ILE A 110 -10.65 11.72 3.98
N ALA A 111 -10.66 11.29 5.23
CA ALA A 111 -11.50 11.91 6.26
C ALA A 111 -10.67 13.02 6.91
N GLU A 112 -11.15 14.25 6.83
CA GLU A 112 -10.64 15.38 7.63
C GLU A 112 -11.45 15.50 8.92
#